data_AF-A0A832DTA6-F1
#
_entry.id   AF-A0A832DTA6-F1
#
_cell.length_a   1.000
_cell.length_b   1.000
_cell.length_c   1.000
_cell.angle_alpha   90.00
_cell.angle_beta   90.00
_cell.angle_gamma   90.00
#
_symmetry.space_group_name_H-M   'P 1'
#
loop_
_entity.id
_entity.type
_entity.pdbx_description
1 polymer ?
#
loop_
_entity_poly.entity_id
_entity_poly.type
_entity_poly.pdbx_seq_one_letter_code
_entity_poly.pdbx_strand_id
1 'polypeptide(L)'
;MSEGKDVERGRKLLIPPFLSPQQEKKEQKKSERRARVRPAGEVEEGVAKLPPDIYEALDKPAEVEIVAPGGSSHEKKKAFRAVPDEKVPSGEVHVSAEDLRALGVAENTVVTVRKK
;
A
#
# COMPACT_ATOMS: atom_id res chain seq x y z
N MET A 1 -21.34 -2.39 -35.73
CA MET A 1 -20.90 -1.42 -34.70
C MET A 1 -20.16 -2.24 -33.66
N SER A 2 -18.85 -2.14 -33.41
CA SER A 2 -17.86 -1.12 -33.79
C SER A 2 -16.46 -1.75 -33.88
N GLU A 3 -15.59 -1.04 -34.60
CA GLU A 3 -14.28 -1.40 -35.15
C GLU A 3 -13.24 -1.98 -34.16
N GLY A 4 -12.66 -3.14 -34.51
CA GLY A 4 -11.36 -3.57 -34.02
C GLY A 4 -10.29 -3.13 -35.02
N LYS A 5 -9.50 -2.11 -34.66
CA LYS A 5 -8.44 -1.56 -35.51
C LYS A 5 -7.37 -2.60 -35.82
N ASP A 6 -7.14 -2.78 -37.12
CA ASP A 6 -6.01 -3.47 -37.72
C ASP A 6 -4.67 -3.02 -37.12
N VAL A 7 -3.89 -3.97 -36.59
CA VAL A 7 -2.48 -3.78 -36.32
C VAL A 7 -1.73 -4.55 -37.41
N GLU A 8 -1.15 -3.79 -38.35
CA GLU A 8 -0.36 -4.31 -39.46
C GLU A 8 0.72 -5.30 -38.97
N ARG A 9 0.82 -6.44 -39.66
CA ARG A 9 1.76 -7.53 -39.38
C ARG A 9 3.20 -7.11 -39.69
N GLY A 10 3.80 -6.34 -38.80
CA GLY A 10 5.25 -6.24 -38.68
C GLY A 10 5.82 -7.56 -38.17
N ARG A 11 6.73 -8.17 -38.94
CA ARG A 11 7.52 -9.40 -38.67
C ARG A 11 7.33 -9.98 -37.26
N LYS A 12 6.65 -11.13 -37.16
CA LYS A 12 6.65 -11.95 -35.94
C LYS A 12 8.10 -12.35 -35.64
N LEU A 13 8.76 -11.63 -34.74
CA LEU A 13 9.97 -12.12 -34.11
C LEU A 13 9.58 -13.44 -33.44
N LEU A 14 10.26 -14.53 -33.83
CA LEU A 14 10.13 -15.82 -33.16
C LEU A 14 10.85 -15.67 -31.82
N ILE A 15 10.23 -14.94 -30.88
CA ILE A 15 10.75 -14.78 -29.54
C ILE A 15 10.70 -16.18 -28.93
N PRO A 16 11.85 -16.79 -28.63
CA PRO A 16 11.85 -18.08 -28.00
C PRO A 16 11.06 -18.00 -26.69
N PRO A 17 10.33 -19.04 -26.29
CA PRO A 17 9.45 -19.00 -25.12
C PRO A 17 10.19 -18.66 -23.81
N PHE A 18 11.52 -18.78 -23.77
CA PHE A 18 12.40 -18.38 -22.65
C PHE A 18 12.80 -16.89 -22.64
N LEU A 19 12.55 -16.14 -23.72
CA LEU A 19 12.76 -14.68 -23.81
C LEU A 19 11.47 -13.89 -23.64
N SER A 20 10.33 -14.57 -23.53
CA SER A 20 9.14 -13.93 -23.00
C SER A 20 9.49 -13.48 -21.59
N PRO A 21 9.39 -12.18 -21.23
CA PRO A 21 9.46 -11.81 -19.84
C PRO A 21 8.35 -12.63 -19.18
N GLN A 22 8.74 -13.64 -18.39
CA GLN A 22 7.90 -14.13 -17.32
C GLN A 22 7.71 -12.90 -16.44
N GLN A 23 6.75 -12.07 -16.83
CA GLN A 23 6.14 -11.12 -15.95
C GLN A 23 5.50 -12.05 -14.94
N GLU A 24 6.26 -12.39 -13.90
CA GLU A 24 5.71 -12.71 -12.61
C GLU A 24 4.78 -11.53 -12.35
N LYS A 25 3.52 -11.68 -12.75
CA LYS A 25 2.43 -10.95 -12.16
C LYS A 25 2.53 -11.38 -10.71
N LYS A 26 3.39 -10.69 -9.95
CA LYS A 26 3.23 -10.57 -8.52
C LYS A 26 1.80 -10.11 -8.42
N GLU A 27 0.89 -11.03 -8.13
CA GLU A 27 -0.41 -10.71 -7.61
C GLU A 27 -0.09 -9.78 -6.45
N GLN A 28 -0.17 -8.47 -6.69
CA GLN A 28 -0.28 -7.53 -5.61
C GLN A 28 -1.56 -7.97 -4.96
N LYS A 29 -1.42 -8.77 -3.89
CA LYS A 29 -2.54 -9.20 -3.07
C LYS A 29 -3.33 -7.92 -2.84
N LYS A 30 -4.58 -7.90 -3.32
CA LYS A 30 -5.45 -6.71 -3.31
C LYS A 30 -5.63 -6.11 -1.91
N SER A 31 -5.11 -6.78 -0.88
CA SER A 31 -5.10 -6.45 0.53
C SER A 31 -3.91 -5.61 1.01
N GLU A 32 -2.94 -5.24 0.16
CA GLU A 32 -1.76 -4.48 0.57
C GLU A 32 -1.62 -3.16 -0.20
N ARG A 33 -1.49 -2.05 0.53
CA ARG A 33 -1.32 -0.69 -0.02
C ARG A 33 -0.08 -0.05 0.58
N ARG A 34 0.79 0.54 -0.25
CA ARG A 34 1.90 1.36 0.24
C ARG A 34 1.44 2.79 0.42
N ALA A 35 1.77 3.38 1.55
CA ALA A 35 1.43 4.75 1.90
C ALA A 35 2.54 5.39 2.73
N ARG A 36 2.57 6.72 2.79
CA ARG A 36 3.50 7.45 3.65
C ARG A 36 2.87 7.66 5.01
N VAL A 37 3.63 7.38 6.05
CA VAL A 37 3.17 7.60 7.42
C VAL A 37 3.47 9.04 7.85
N ARG A 38 2.52 9.71 8.48
CA ARG A 38 2.72 11.01 9.12
C ARG A 38 2.21 11.02 10.56
N PRO A 39 2.92 11.66 11.49
CA PRO A 39 2.37 11.94 12.80
C PRO A 39 1.26 12.98 12.69
N ALA A 40 0.15 12.75 13.37
CA ALA A 40 -0.87 13.76 13.58
C ALA A 40 -1.26 13.77 15.07
N GLY A 41 -1.14 14.92 15.72
CA GLY A 41 -1.43 15.06 17.16
C GLY A 41 -2.91 14.85 17.53
N GLU A 42 -3.81 14.86 16.55
CA GLU A 42 -5.24 14.57 16.73
C GLU A 42 -5.55 13.07 16.75
N VAL A 43 -4.55 12.19 16.57
CA VAL A 43 -4.74 10.74 16.49
C VAL A 43 -4.31 10.08 17.79
N GLU A 44 -5.23 9.35 18.40
CA GLU A 44 -4.99 8.56 19.61
C GLU A 44 -4.02 7.40 19.33
N GLU A 45 -3.31 6.94 20.36
CA GLU A 45 -2.46 5.76 20.25
C GLU A 45 -3.26 4.51 19.84
N GLY A 46 -2.72 3.72 18.92
CA GLY A 46 -3.36 2.51 18.41
C GLY A 46 -4.45 2.75 17.35
N VAL A 47 -4.67 4.00 16.95
CA VAL A 47 -5.57 4.37 15.84
C VAL A 47 -4.76 4.80 14.62
N ALA A 48 -5.16 4.31 13.44
CA ALA A 48 -4.64 4.74 12.16
C ALA A 48 -5.75 5.39 11.34
N LYS A 49 -5.59 6.68 11.06
CA LYS A 49 -6.48 7.42 10.17
C LYS A 49 -6.05 7.20 8.73
N LEU A 50 -6.96 6.64 7.95
CA LEU A 50 -6.74 6.29 6.55
C LEU A 50 -7.57 7.22 5.65
N PRO A 51 -7.05 7.60 4.47
CA PRO A 51 -7.85 8.26 3.46
C PRO A 51 -8.89 7.28 2.92
N PRO A 52 -10.05 7.77 2.47
CA PRO A 52 -11.13 6.92 1.93
C PRO A 52 -10.62 6.00 0.81
N ASP A 53 -9.72 6.47 -0.04
CA ASP A 53 -9.12 5.70 -1.13
C ASP A 53 -8.39 4.42 -0.67
N ILE A 54 -7.70 4.48 0.48
CA ILE A 54 -6.98 3.32 1.03
C ILE A 54 -7.98 2.45 1.80
N TYR A 55 -8.89 3.06 2.53
CA TYR A 55 -9.89 2.35 3.33
C TYR A 55 -10.81 1.49 2.44
N GLU A 56 -11.27 2.03 1.31
CA GLU A 56 -12.09 1.30 0.33
C GLU A 56 -11.27 0.25 -0.42
N ALA A 57 -10.03 0.57 -0.80
CA ALA A 57 -9.14 -0.39 -1.46
C ALA A 57 -8.83 -1.62 -0.59
N LEU A 58 -8.92 -1.49 0.73
CA LEU A 58 -8.70 -2.57 1.70
C LEU A 58 -9.98 -3.31 2.11
N ASP A 59 -11.12 -3.07 1.44
CA ASP A 59 -12.44 -3.63 1.76
C ASP A 59 -13.00 -3.17 3.14
N LYS A 60 -12.71 -1.93 3.57
CA LYS A 60 -13.21 -1.33 4.83
C LYS A 60 -12.90 -2.18 6.08
N PRO A 61 -11.62 -2.45 6.37
CA PRO A 61 -11.23 -3.29 7.49
C PRO A 61 -11.47 -2.58 8.83
N ALA A 62 -11.79 -3.33 9.89
CA ALA A 62 -11.87 -2.78 11.24
C ALA A 62 -10.47 -2.52 11.85
N GLU A 63 -9.49 -3.37 11.49
CA GLU A 63 -8.10 -3.27 11.90
C GLU A 63 -7.18 -3.36 10.68
N VAL A 64 -6.09 -2.59 10.71
CA VAL A 64 -5.02 -2.64 9.70
C VAL A 64 -3.69 -2.90 10.37
N GLU A 65 -2.85 -3.70 9.72
CA GLU A 65 -1.46 -3.90 10.11
C GLU A 65 -0.59 -2.95 9.29
N ILE A 66 0.14 -2.06 9.96
CA ILE A 66 1.14 -1.21 9.32
C ILE A 66 2.49 -1.89 9.46
N VAL A 67 3.08 -2.26 8.34
CA VAL A 67 4.39 -2.86 8.22
C VAL A 67 5.38 -1.81 7.75
N ALA A 68 6.32 -1.46 8.60
CA ALA A 68 7.39 -0.53 8.30
C ALA A 68 8.68 -1.27 7.91
N PRO A 69 9.41 -0.77 6.89
CA PRO A 69 10.68 -1.34 6.50
C PRO A 69 11.73 -1.10 7.59
N GLY A 70 12.20 -2.19 8.22
CA GLY A 70 13.26 -2.16 9.24
C GLY A 70 14.63 -2.50 8.63
N GLY A 71 15.61 -1.64 8.83
CA GLY A 71 16.89 -1.65 8.09
C GLY A 71 17.92 -2.74 8.39
N SER A 72 17.58 -3.92 8.95
CA SER A 72 18.62 -4.95 9.16
C SER A 72 18.20 -6.41 9.28
N SER A 73 17.00 -6.77 9.76
CA SER A 73 16.60 -8.19 9.81
C SER A 73 15.13 -8.49 10.08
N HIS A 74 14.33 -7.52 10.54
CA HIS A 74 12.90 -7.74 10.79
C HIS A 74 12.09 -6.54 10.32
N GLU A 75 11.04 -6.81 9.55
CA GLU A 75 9.98 -5.84 9.29
C GLU A 75 9.28 -5.54 10.62
N LYS A 76 9.12 -4.25 10.95
CA LYS A 76 8.39 -3.86 12.15
C LYS A 76 6.93 -3.74 11.79
N LYS A 77 6.07 -4.49 12.47
CA LYS A 77 4.64 -4.51 12.22
C LYS A 77 3.86 -4.25 13.49
N LYS A 78 2.81 -3.44 13.38
CA LYS A 78 1.87 -3.17 14.48
C LYS A 78 0.47 -3.07 13.92
N ALA A 79 -0.49 -3.62 14.66
CA ALA A 79 -1.91 -3.54 14.33
C ALA A 79 -2.50 -2.25 14.90
N PHE A 80 -3.36 -1.61 14.13
CA PHE A 80 -4.03 -0.37 14.44
C PHE A 80 -5.51 -0.49 14.10
N ARG A 81 -6.35 0.23 14.84
CA ARG A 81 -7.76 0.41 14.48
C ARG A 81 -7.85 1.36 13.29
N ALA A 82 -8.54 0.93 12.23
CA ALA A 82 -8.70 1.73 11.03
C ALA A 82 -9.88 2.71 11.18
N VAL A 83 -9.61 4.00 10.97
CA VAL A 83 -10.64 5.04 10.95
C VAL A 83 -10.53 5.81 9.63
N PRO A 84 -11.56 5.86 8.79
CA PRO A 84 -11.54 6.71 7.60
C PRO A 84 -11.61 8.19 8.01
N ASP A 85 -10.73 9.02 7.46
CA ASP A 85 -10.75 10.47 7.65
C ASP A 85 -10.43 11.16 6.30
N GLU A 86 -11.35 12.01 5.84
CA GLU A 86 -11.24 12.74 4.57
C GLU A 86 -10.19 13.86 4.61
N LYS A 87 -9.75 14.27 5.82
CA LYS A 87 -8.65 15.23 5.97
C LYS A 87 -7.29 14.65 5.58
N VAL A 88 -7.18 13.32 5.51
CA VAL A 88 -5.94 12.65 5.14
C VAL A 88 -5.83 12.63 3.61
N PRO A 89 -4.75 13.16 3.03
CA PRO A 89 -4.57 13.13 1.58
C PRO A 89 -4.33 11.71 1.08
N SER A 90 -4.62 11.51 -0.21
CA SER A 90 -4.48 10.21 -0.85
C SER A 90 -3.03 9.71 -0.81
N GLY A 91 -2.82 8.48 -0.35
CA GLY A 91 -1.48 7.89 -0.22
C GLY A 91 -0.71 8.26 1.05
N GLU A 92 -1.30 9.03 1.97
CA GLU A 92 -0.76 9.27 3.32
C GLU A 92 -1.60 8.51 4.37
N VAL A 93 -1.02 8.25 5.54
CA VAL A 93 -1.66 7.62 6.69
C VAL A 93 -1.24 8.39 7.94
N HIS A 94 -2.23 8.83 8.71
CA HIS A 94 -1.98 9.56 9.95
C HIS A 94 -2.04 8.61 11.15
N VAL A 95 -1.02 8.65 11.98
CA VAL A 95 -0.89 7.85 13.20
C VAL A 95 -0.38 8.74 14.34
N SER A 96 -0.50 8.27 15.58
CA SER A 96 0.07 8.96 16.73
C SER A 96 1.62 9.04 16.62
N ALA A 97 2.18 10.15 17.09
CA ALA A 97 3.63 10.34 17.18
C ALA A 97 4.29 9.36 18.16
N GLU A 98 3.55 8.87 19.15
CA GLU A 98 4.03 7.87 20.11
C GLU A 98 4.13 6.49 19.46
N ASP A 99 3.17 6.13 18.60
CA ASP A 99 3.20 4.90 17.82
C ASP A 99 4.38 4.86 16.84
N LEU A 100 4.68 5.98 16.17
CA LEU A 100 5.85 6.09 15.30
C LEU A 100 7.16 5.92 16.08
N ARG A 101 7.24 6.49 17.28
CA ARG A 101 8.40 6.32 18.17
C ARG A 101 8.53 4.88 18.67
N ALA A 102 7.43 4.24 19.06
CA ALA A 102 7.41 2.84 19.47
C ALA A 102 7.84 1.90 18.32
N LEU A 103 7.38 2.19 17.09
CA LEU A 103 7.83 1.51 15.88
C LEU A 103 9.25 1.93 15.47
N GLY A 104 9.81 3.01 15.99
CA GLY A 104 11.09 3.58 15.55
C GLY A 104 11.08 3.90 14.05
N VAL A 105 9.97 4.46 13.56
CA VAL A 105 9.75 4.83 12.16
C VAL A 105 9.78 6.35 12.06
N ALA A 106 10.57 6.87 11.13
CA ALA A 106 10.63 8.30 10.88
C ALA A 106 9.36 8.80 10.18
N GLU A 107 9.08 10.08 10.32
CA GLU A 107 8.02 10.76 9.59
C GLU A 107 8.24 10.63 8.07
N ASN A 108 7.15 10.61 7.29
CA ASN A 108 7.15 10.44 5.83
C ASN A 108 7.75 9.11 5.31
N THR A 109 8.02 8.15 6.19
CA THR A 109 8.47 6.82 5.78
C THR A 109 7.37 6.09 5.00
N VAL A 110 7.77 5.41 3.93
CA VAL A 110 6.86 4.55 3.14
C VAL A 110 6.63 3.24 3.89
N VAL A 111 5.40 3.01 4.30
CA VAL A 111 4.94 1.81 4.99
C VAL A 111 4.00 1.00 4.10
N THR A 112 3.88 -0.28 4.39
CA THR A 112 2.91 -1.17 3.76
C THR A 112 1.76 -1.39 4.72
N VAL A 113 0.56 -0.95 4.34
CA VAL A 113 -0.69 -1.18 5.06
C VAL A 113 -1.29 -2.49 4.55
N ARG A 114 -1.55 -3.41 5.46
CA ARG A 114 -2.19 -4.70 5.19
C ARG A 114 -3.52 -4.77 5.94
N LYS A 115 -4.52 -5.41 5.33
CA LYS A 115 -5.71 -5.81 6.09
C LYS A 115 -5.36 -6.96 7.03
N LYS A 116 -5.86 -6.89 8.26
CA LYS A 116 -5.72 -7.96 9.25
C LYS A 116 -6.94 -8.88 9.24
#